data_AF-A0A2W2F442-F1
#
_entry.id   AF-A0A2W2F442-F1
#
_cell.length_a   1.000
_cell.length_b   1.000
_cell.length_c   1.000
_cell.angle_alpha   90.00
_cell.angle_beta   90.00
_cell.angle_gamma   90.00
#
_symmetry.space_group_name_H-M   'P 1'
#
loop_
_entity.id
_entity.type
_entity.pdbx_description
1 polymer ?
#
loop_
_entity_poly.entity_id
_entity_poly.type
_entity_poly.pdbx_seq_one_letter_code
_entity_poly.pdbx_strand_id
1 'polypeptide(L)'
;MAHSDTTPRSGLVAGIAVGLIATVVGAGAYGAIVVITGRELGIAAIGIGAIIGVAMMAVRPTSPVLPALAALFALIGCALGQIGAVTQLLINELAKENITMGHAEALTNVIGGFGAFIGEKPIILLFWVISAAAGFSFVNNKVKAARAAHLEPQAGAKGPGGPMPGSFGAPGQAPAGTPPQDGGAKHPGA
;
A
#
# COMPACT_ATOMS: atom_id res chain seq x y z
N MET A 1 -22.29 -30.38 -0.13
CA MET A 1 -22.40 -29.00 -0.67
C MET A 1 -22.67 -28.05 0.47
N ALA A 2 -21.66 -27.27 0.87
CA ALA A 2 -21.81 -26.05 1.66
C ALA A 2 -20.57 -25.19 1.36
N HIS A 3 -20.79 -24.17 0.56
CA HIS A 3 -19.88 -23.05 0.31
C HIS A 3 -19.76 -22.24 1.62
N SER A 4 -18.54 -21.94 2.05
CA SER A 4 -18.27 -20.83 2.97
C SER A 4 -16.93 -20.20 2.62
N ASP A 5 -16.99 -19.34 1.60
CA ASP A 5 -16.24 -18.10 1.41
C ASP A 5 -14.84 -18.05 2.04
N THR A 6 -13.87 -18.52 1.27
CA THR A 6 -12.49 -18.05 1.35
C THR A 6 -12.44 -16.58 0.91
N THR A 7 -12.89 -15.67 1.78
CA THR A 7 -12.59 -14.24 1.60
C THR A 7 -11.07 -14.11 1.52
N PRO A 8 -10.48 -13.61 0.43
CA PRO A 8 -9.05 -13.33 0.38
C PRO A 8 -8.80 -12.27 1.46
N ARG A 9 -8.31 -12.67 2.64
CA ARG A 9 -8.15 -11.76 3.78
C ARG A 9 -7.12 -10.72 3.39
N SER A 10 -7.63 -9.58 2.97
CA SER A 10 -6.89 -8.50 2.33
C SER A 10 -5.86 -7.97 3.31
N GLY A 11 -4.59 -7.84 2.87
CA GLY A 11 -3.55 -7.18 3.67
C GLY A 11 -3.82 -5.69 3.92
N LEU A 12 -4.99 -5.19 3.53
CA LEU A 12 -5.45 -3.84 3.80
C LEU A 12 -5.69 -3.61 5.30
N VAL A 13 -6.41 -4.51 5.98
CA VAL A 13 -6.75 -4.34 7.41
C VAL A 13 -5.49 -4.34 8.27
N ALA A 14 -4.59 -5.30 8.02
CA ALA A 14 -3.30 -5.34 8.70
C ALA A 14 -2.45 -4.10 8.38
N GLY A 15 -2.49 -3.60 7.14
CA GLY A 15 -1.80 -2.38 6.73
C GLY A 15 -2.29 -1.14 7.45
N ILE A 16 -3.62 -1.00 7.61
CA ILE A 16 -4.25 0.07 8.38
C ILE A 16 -3.82 -0.01 9.84
N ALA A 17 -3.90 -1.19 10.47
CA ALA A 17 -3.52 -1.36 11.87
C ALA A 17 -2.05 -1.00 12.12
N VAL A 18 -1.13 -1.50 11.29
CA VAL A 18 0.30 -1.15 11.38
C VAL A 18 0.54 0.34 11.13
N GLY A 19 -0.14 0.91 10.13
CA GLY A 19 -0.08 2.33 9.81
C GLY A 19 -0.54 3.21 10.98
N LEU A 20 -1.64 2.86 11.65
CA LEU A 20 -2.14 3.58 12.83
C LEU A 20 -1.14 3.56 13.98
N ILE A 21 -0.57 2.38 14.30
CA ILE A 21 0.45 2.27 15.36
C ILE A 21 1.67 3.12 15.00
N ALA A 22 2.16 3.00 13.77
CA ALA A 22 3.30 3.78 13.30
C ALA A 22 3.00 5.30 13.32
N THR A 23 1.76 5.70 13.06
CA THR A 23 1.32 7.11 13.12
C THR A 23 1.42 7.64 14.54
N VAL A 24 0.92 6.90 15.53
CA VAL A 24 0.96 7.32 16.94
C VAL A 24 2.41 7.42 17.42
N VAL A 25 3.24 6.43 17.10
CA VAL A 25 4.68 6.43 17.44
C VAL A 25 5.39 7.60 16.73
N GLY A 26 5.10 7.81 15.45
CA GLY A 26 5.65 8.90 14.66
C GLY A 26 5.27 10.28 15.18
N ALA A 27 4.01 10.47 15.56
CA ALA A 27 3.53 11.71 16.17
C ALA A 27 4.24 11.99 17.51
N GLY A 28 4.38 10.98 18.37
CA GLY A 28 5.12 11.10 19.62
C GLY A 28 6.59 11.43 19.40
N ALA A 29 7.26 10.75 18.45
CA ALA A 29 8.65 11.00 18.11
C ALA A 29 8.85 12.43 17.56
N TYR A 30 8.00 12.87 16.63
CA TYR A 30 8.04 14.23 16.10
C TYR A 30 7.83 15.27 17.19
N GLY A 31 6.81 15.06 18.04
CA GLY A 31 6.50 15.95 19.15
C GLY A 31 7.67 16.12 20.10
N ALA A 32 8.29 15.00 20.51
CA ALA A 32 9.46 14.99 21.38
C ALA A 32 10.66 15.73 20.75
N ILE A 33 10.93 15.50 19.46
CA ILE A 33 12.03 16.18 18.75
C ILE A 33 11.82 17.69 18.79
N VAL A 34 10.61 18.18 18.51
CA VAL A 34 10.32 19.63 18.51
C VAL A 34 10.46 20.22 19.90
N VAL A 35 9.94 19.55 20.94
CA VAL A 35 10.06 20.01 22.33
C VAL A 35 11.51 20.09 22.79
N ILE A 36 12.33 19.08 22.48
CA ILE A 36 13.75 19.03 22.91
C ILE A 36 14.59 20.08 22.17
N THR A 37 14.33 20.25 20.87
CA THR A 37 15.16 21.15 20.03
C THR A 37 14.75 22.61 20.12
N GLY A 38 13.54 22.90 20.61
CA GLY A 38 12.96 24.25 20.64
C GLY A 38 12.78 24.86 19.24
N ARG A 39 12.93 24.05 18.18
CA ARG A 39 12.82 24.47 16.78
C ARG A 39 12.03 23.45 15.98
N GLU A 40 11.20 23.98 15.09
CA GLU A 40 10.46 23.17 14.12
C GLU A 40 11.40 22.74 12.99
N LEU A 41 11.99 21.57 13.14
CA LEU A 41 12.85 20.99 12.11
C LEU A 41 11.98 20.25 11.11
N GLY A 42 11.67 20.90 10.00
CA GLY A 42 10.96 20.28 8.87
C GLY A 42 11.60 18.97 8.37
N ILE A 43 12.92 18.80 8.58
CA ILE A 43 13.64 17.56 8.29
C ILE A 43 13.12 16.38 9.14
N ALA A 44 12.72 16.62 10.39
CA ALA A 44 12.17 15.57 11.25
C ALA A 44 10.88 15.01 10.65
N ALA A 45 10.02 15.85 10.07
CA ALA A 45 8.78 15.41 9.43
C ALA A 45 9.03 14.40 8.30
N ILE A 46 10.08 14.61 7.49
CA ILE A 46 10.46 13.69 6.41
C ILE A 46 10.80 12.31 6.98
N GLY A 47 11.55 12.27 8.09
CA GLY A 47 11.88 11.03 8.79
C GLY A 47 10.66 10.26 9.29
N ILE A 48 9.64 10.97 9.79
CA ILE A 48 8.39 10.33 10.25
C ILE A 48 7.65 9.65 9.12
N GLY A 49 7.53 10.32 7.96
CA GLY A 49 6.90 9.75 6.78
C GLY A 49 7.62 8.49 6.30
N ALA A 50 8.94 8.51 6.31
CA ALA A 50 9.76 7.34 5.99
C ALA A 50 9.52 6.18 6.98
N ILE A 51 9.52 6.44 8.29
CA ILE A 51 9.28 5.42 9.33
C ILE A 51 7.90 4.78 9.17
N ILE A 52 6.85 5.59 8.95
CA ILE A 52 5.48 5.10 8.74
C ILE A 52 5.42 4.25 7.46
N GLY A 53 6.01 4.72 6.36
CA GLY A 53 6.09 3.97 5.11
C GLY A 53 6.80 2.63 5.27
N VAL A 54 7.94 2.61 5.97
CA VAL A 54 8.70 1.39 6.28
C VAL A 54 7.92 0.43 7.16
N ALA A 55 7.23 0.91 8.19
CA ALA A 55 6.39 0.05 9.02
C ALA A 55 5.28 -0.62 8.18
N MET A 56 4.61 0.13 7.32
CA MET A 56 3.55 -0.40 6.46
C MET A 56 4.06 -1.35 5.37
N MET A 57 5.36 -1.29 5.03
CA MET A 57 6.02 -2.30 4.19
C MET A 57 6.11 -3.67 4.85
N ALA A 58 5.80 -3.87 6.12
CA ALA A 58 5.78 -5.22 6.71
C ALA A 58 4.60 -6.07 6.22
N VAL A 59 3.55 -5.47 5.66
CA VAL A 59 2.26 -6.15 5.43
C VAL A 59 2.17 -6.89 4.09
N ARG A 60 1.61 -8.11 4.10
CA ARG A 60 1.30 -8.94 2.93
C ARG A 60 -0.12 -9.52 3.06
N PRO A 61 -0.88 -9.73 1.96
CA PRO A 61 -0.62 -9.32 0.57
C PRO A 61 -0.78 -7.80 0.38
N THR A 62 0.05 -7.20 -0.48
CA THR A 62 0.07 -5.74 -0.71
C THR A 62 -1.09 -5.29 -1.60
N SER A 63 -1.97 -4.44 -1.06
CA SER A 63 -3.04 -3.76 -1.80
C SER A 63 -2.53 -2.47 -2.47
N PRO A 64 -3.00 -2.13 -3.68
CA PRO A 64 -2.64 -0.87 -4.36
C PRO A 64 -3.11 0.39 -3.62
N VAL A 65 -3.99 0.25 -2.62
CA VAL A 65 -4.49 1.36 -1.79
C VAL A 65 -3.51 1.72 -0.64
N LEU A 66 -2.63 0.79 -0.25
CA LEU A 66 -1.72 0.98 0.89
C LEU A 66 -0.78 2.20 0.76
N PRO A 67 -0.22 2.54 -0.41
CA PRO A 67 0.62 3.72 -0.55
C PRO A 67 -0.12 5.03 -0.22
N ALA A 68 -1.36 5.17 -0.66
CA ALA A 68 -2.17 6.36 -0.37
C ALA A 68 -2.49 6.46 1.12
N LEU A 69 -2.78 5.33 1.78
CA LEU A 69 -2.97 5.30 3.22
C LEU A 69 -1.69 5.66 3.99
N ALA A 70 -0.52 5.23 3.52
CA ALA A 70 0.76 5.61 4.13
C ALA A 70 1.01 7.11 4.04
N ALA A 71 0.68 7.74 2.91
CA ALA A 71 0.75 9.19 2.75
C ALA A 71 -0.18 9.91 3.72
N LEU A 72 -1.44 9.44 3.83
CA LEU A 72 -2.43 10.01 4.74
C LEU A 72 -1.99 9.90 6.20
N PHE A 73 -1.51 8.73 6.61
CA PHE A 73 -0.98 8.49 7.95
C PHE A 73 0.24 9.34 8.27
N ALA A 74 1.14 9.56 7.30
CA ALA A 74 2.26 10.48 7.47
C ALA A 74 1.79 11.93 7.74
N LEU A 75 0.79 12.41 7.00
CA LEU A 75 0.21 13.75 7.22
C LEU A 75 -0.44 13.87 8.60
N ILE A 76 -1.27 12.89 8.97
CA ILE A 76 -1.94 12.86 10.27
C ILE A 76 -0.89 12.82 11.40
N GLY A 77 0.14 11.98 11.27
CA GLY A 77 1.22 11.87 12.24
C GLY A 77 1.98 13.18 12.43
N CYS A 78 2.30 13.88 11.33
CA CYS A 78 2.96 15.19 11.39
C CYS A 78 2.05 16.25 12.04
N ALA A 79 0.77 16.30 11.68
CA ALA A 79 -0.18 17.25 12.24
C ALA A 79 -0.39 17.03 13.75
N LEU A 80 -0.61 15.78 14.17
CA LEU A 80 -0.79 15.44 15.58
C LEU A 80 0.49 15.69 16.38
N GLY A 81 1.66 15.33 15.85
CA GLY A 81 2.94 15.61 16.50
C GLY A 81 3.18 17.11 16.66
N GLN A 82 2.84 17.92 15.65
CA GLN A 82 2.96 19.38 15.71
C GLN A 82 2.04 19.98 16.77
N ILE A 83 0.76 19.58 16.79
CA ILE A 83 -0.21 20.03 17.80
C ILE A 83 0.29 19.69 19.21
N GLY A 84 0.74 18.44 19.42
CA GLY A 84 1.28 17.99 20.70
C GLY A 84 2.52 18.76 21.12
N ALA A 85 3.46 18.99 20.20
CA ALA A 85 4.67 19.78 20.46
C ALA A 85 4.36 21.21 20.90
N VAL A 86 3.52 21.91 20.12
CA VAL A 86 3.16 23.31 20.40
C VAL A 86 2.39 23.40 21.72
N THR A 87 1.51 22.45 22.00
CA THR A 87 0.79 22.37 23.29
C THR A 87 1.76 22.25 24.45
N GLN A 88 2.74 21.34 24.36
CA GLN A 88 3.72 21.16 25.42
C GLN A 88 4.64 22.37 25.58
N LEU A 89 5.07 22.97 24.47
CA LEU A 89 5.89 24.18 24.49
C LEU A 89 5.14 25.33 25.17
N LEU A 90 3.86 25.54 24.85
CA LEU A 90 3.03 26.56 25.51
C LEU A 90 2.96 26.36 27.02
N ILE A 91 2.69 25.13 27.47
CA ILE A 91 2.64 24.79 28.90
C ILE A 91 4.00 25.07 29.56
N ASN A 92 5.09 24.67 28.91
CA ASN A 92 6.45 24.87 29.42
C ASN A 92 6.81 26.36 29.52
N GLU A 93 6.40 27.20 28.57
CA GLU A 93 6.65 28.65 28.64
C GLU A 93 5.85 29.31 29.77
N LEU A 94 4.56 29.01 29.88
CA LEU A 94 3.72 29.56 30.96
C LEU A 94 4.20 29.13 32.35
N ALA A 95 4.68 27.89 32.49
CA ALA A 95 5.23 27.40 33.73
C ALA A 95 6.47 28.20 34.19
N LYS A 96 7.29 28.72 33.26
CA LYS A 96 8.43 29.59 33.61
C LYS A 96 7.98 30.92 34.21
N GLU A 97 6.78 31.38 33.85
CA GLU A 97 6.15 32.59 34.39
C GLU A 97 5.33 32.32 35.67
N ASN A 98 5.41 31.11 36.23
CA ASN A 98 4.56 30.62 37.34
C ASN A 98 3.06 30.62 37.01
N ILE A 99 2.69 30.61 35.73
CA ILE A 99 1.31 30.48 35.28
C ILE A 99 1.04 29.00 35.00
N THR A 100 0.05 28.43 35.69
CA THR A 100 -0.34 27.02 35.47
C THR A 100 -1.51 26.97 34.50
N MET A 101 -1.32 26.28 33.37
CA MET A 101 -2.38 26.01 32.39
C MET A 101 -2.63 24.50 32.29
N GLY A 102 -3.89 24.09 32.22
CA GLY A 102 -4.24 22.69 32.04
C GLY A 102 -3.92 22.20 30.62
N HIS A 103 -3.56 20.92 30.47
CA HIS A 103 -3.26 20.33 29.15
C HIS A 103 -4.45 20.41 28.19
N ALA A 104 -5.68 20.23 28.69
CA ALA A 104 -6.89 20.31 27.88
C ALA A 104 -7.15 21.73 27.35
N GLU A 105 -6.87 22.75 28.17
CA GLU A 105 -7.01 24.15 27.79
C GLU A 105 -5.94 24.54 26.77
N ALA A 106 -4.68 24.21 27.05
CA ALA A 106 -3.58 24.43 26.11
C ALA A 106 -3.85 23.74 24.76
N LEU A 107 -4.31 22.50 24.78
CA LEU A 107 -4.66 21.76 23.57
C LEU A 107 -5.80 22.45 22.80
N THR A 108 -6.84 22.91 23.49
CA THR A 108 -7.97 23.61 22.86
C THR A 108 -7.51 24.91 22.20
N ASN A 109 -6.66 25.68 22.87
CA ASN A 109 -6.08 26.91 22.34
C ASN A 109 -5.23 26.65 21.10
N VAL A 110 -4.36 25.62 21.14
CA VAL A 110 -3.52 25.26 20.01
C VAL A 110 -4.34 24.76 18.82
N ILE A 111 -5.37 23.94 19.06
CA ILE A 111 -6.27 23.47 17.98
C ILE A 111 -7.02 24.65 17.36
N GLY A 112 -7.55 25.57 18.17
CA GLY A 112 -8.24 26.76 17.68
C GLY A 112 -7.35 27.70 16.87
N GLY A 113 -6.07 27.83 17.25
CA GLY A 113 -5.08 28.65 16.55
C GLY A 113 -4.35 27.95 15.40
N PHE A 114 -4.58 26.65 15.20
CA PHE A 114 -3.75 25.84 14.29
C PHE A 114 -3.80 26.31 12.83
N GLY A 115 -4.97 26.76 12.36
CA GLY A 115 -5.12 27.28 11.01
C GLY A 115 -4.29 28.55 10.78
N ALA A 116 -4.29 29.47 11.76
CA ALA A 116 -3.47 30.67 11.70
C ALA A 116 -1.97 30.34 11.74
N PHE A 117 -1.58 29.42 12.62
CA PHE A 117 -0.20 28.92 12.71
C PHE A 117 0.33 28.37 11.38
N ILE A 118 -0.47 27.56 10.68
CA ILE A 118 -0.12 27.05 9.34
C ILE A 118 -0.02 28.20 8.32
N GLY A 119 -0.92 29.19 8.41
CA GLY A 119 -0.92 30.36 7.54
C GLY A 119 0.33 31.23 7.70
N GLU A 120 0.85 31.38 8.92
CA GLU A 120 2.08 32.13 9.19
C GLU A 120 3.35 31.39 8.75
N LYS A 121 3.34 30.05 8.81
CA LYS A 121 4.48 29.21 8.48
C LYS A 121 4.14 28.19 7.38
N PRO A 122 3.85 28.65 6.14
CA PRO A 122 3.42 27.76 5.07
C PRO A 122 4.49 26.73 4.67
N ILE A 123 5.76 27.00 4.98
CA ILE A 123 6.86 26.07 4.71
C ILE A 123 6.70 24.72 5.43
N ILE A 124 5.97 24.67 6.55
CA ILE A 124 5.65 23.43 7.26
C ILE A 124 4.87 22.47 6.37
N LEU A 125 3.93 22.99 5.56
CA LEU A 125 3.15 22.19 4.62
C LEU A 125 4.04 21.53 3.56
N LEU A 126 5.09 22.21 3.10
CA LEU A 126 6.04 21.65 2.15
C LEU A 126 6.74 20.42 2.74
N PHE A 127 7.20 20.51 4.00
CA PHE A 127 7.81 19.36 4.68
C PHE A 127 6.83 18.22 4.93
N TRP A 128 5.56 18.52 5.18
CA TRP A 128 4.52 17.50 5.32
C TRP A 128 4.20 16.81 4.00
N VAL A 129 4.19 17.56 2.89
CA VAL A 129 4.05 16.98 1.55
C VAL A 129 5.23 16.06 1.24
N ILE A 130 6.46 16.46 1.58
CA ILE A 130 7.65 15.61 1.41
C ILE A 130 7.55 14.35 2.30
N SER A 131 7.08 14.51 3.55
CA SER A 131 6.82 13.38 4.45
C SER A 131 5.81 12.39 3.88
N ALA A 132 4.69 12.90 3.36
CA ALA A 132 3.67 12.10 2.70
C ALA A 132 4.21 11.39 1.45
N ALA A 133 4.99 12.09 0.63
CA ALA A 133 5.65 11.53 -0.55
C ALA A 133 6.66 10.45 -0.17
N ALA A 134 7.42 10.63 0.91
CA ALA A 134 8.35 9.63 1.43
C ALA A 134 7.58 8.37 1.86
N GLY A 135 6.56 8.52 2.70
CA GLY A 135 5.72 7.40 3.17
C GLY A 135 5.06 6.64 2.02
N PHE A 136 4.50 7.38 1.05
CA PHE A 136 3.96 6.81 -0.18
C PHE A 136 4.99 5.99 -0.97
N SER A 137 6.17 6.57 -1.20
CA SER A 137 7.19 6.01 -2.09
C SER A 137 7.70 4.66 -1.59
N PHE A 138 7.92 4.52 -0.29
CA PHE A 138 8.31 3.25 0.32
C PHE A 138 7.31 2.13 0.04
N VAL A 139 6.02 2.39 0.30
CA VAL A 139 4.98 1.37 0.10
C VAL A 139 4.72 1.12 -1.39
N ASN A 140 4.72 2.16 -2.23
CA ASN A 140 4.52 2.05 -3.67
C ASN A 140 5.61 1.19 -4.33
N ASN A 141 6.87 1.37 -3.93
CA ASN A 141 7.99 0.57 -4.42
C ASN A 141 7.80 -0.92 -4.07
N LYS A 142 7.32 -1.24 -2.86
CA LYS A 142 6.99 -2.61 -2.48
C LYS A 142 5.83 -3.19 -3.30
N VAL A 143 4.76 -2.43 -3.51
CA VAL A 143 3.59 -2.85 -4.31
C VAL A 143 4.02 -3.16 -5.75
N LYS A 144 4.85 -2.31 -6.36
CA LYS A 144 5.41 -2.53 -7.70
C LYS A 144 6.26 -3.79 -7.77
N ALA A 145 7.16 -3.99 -6.81
CA ALA A 145 8.01 -5.19 -6.74
C ALA A 145 7.18 -6.47 -6.61
N ALA A 146 6.14 -6.46 -5.77
CA ALA A 146 5.23 -7.59 -5.63
C ALA A 146 4.47 -7.87 -6.94
N ARG A 147 4.01 -6.84 -7.65
CA ARG A 147 3.32 -6.99 -8.94
C ARG A 147 4.24 -7.56 -10.02
N ALA A 148 5.49 -7.11 -10.10
CA ALA A 148 6.47 -7.62 -11.06
C ALA A 148 6.76 -9.12 -10.84
N ALA A 149 6.95 -9.53 -9.59
CA ALA A 149 7.18 -10.93 -9.23
C ALA A 149 5.99 -11.87 -9.54
N HIS A 150 4.77 -11.34 -9.70
CA HIS A 150 3.61 -12.12 -10.12
C HIS A 150 3.47 -12.24 -11.66
N LEU A 151 4.20 -11.42 -12.43
CA LEU A 151 4.16 -11.45 -13.90
C LEU A 151 5.26 -12.36 -14.49
N GLU A 152 6.43 -12.45 -13.86
CA GLU A 152 7.54 -13.32 -14.27
C GLU A 152 7.24 -14.85 -14.28
N PRO A 153 6.39 -15.41 -13.39
CA PRO A 153 6.02 -16.82 -13.42
C PRO A 153 5.30 -17.25 -14.70
N GLN A 154 4.76 -16.31 -15.48
CA GLN A 154 4.05 -16.60 -16.74
C GLN A 154 4.91 -16.38 -18.00
N ALA A 155 6.06 -15.72 -17.89
CA ALA A 155 7.01 -15.57 -19.00
C ALA A 155 7.83 -16.85 -19.24
N GLY A 156 8.02 -17.69 -18.21
CA GLY A 156 8.65 -19.01 -18.33
C GLY A 156 7.71 -20.15 -18.73
N ALA A 157 6.39 -19.94 -18.70
CA ALA A 157 5.38 -20.95 -19.07
C ALA A 157 4.79 -20.74 -20.48
N LYS A 158 5.37 -19.82 -21.26
CA LYS A 158 5.02 -19.60 -22.66
C LYS A 158 6.27 -19.64 -23.54
N GLY A 159 6.94 -20.80 -23.52
CA GLY A 159 7.79 -21.20 -24.63
C GLY A 159 6.93 -21.38 -25.89
N PRO A 160 7.38 -20.91 -27.06
CA PRO A 160 6.55 -20.81 -28.25
C PRO A 160 6.15 -22.21 -28.73
N GLY A 161 4.95 -22.32 -29.29
CA GLY A 161 4.58 -23.44 -30.15
C GLY A 161 5.54 -23.52 -31.33
N GLY A 162 6.67 -24.19 -31.13
CA GLY A 162 7.52 -24.66 -32.20
C GLY A 162 6.73 -25.68 -33.03
N PRO A 163 6.83 -25.64 -34.37
CA PRO A 163 6.22 -26.67 -35.20
C PRO A 163 6.72 -28.04 -34.76
N MET A 164 5.80 -28.98 -34.54
CA MET A 164 6.12 -30.39 -34.34
C MET A 164 7.02 -30.86 -35.50
N PRO A 165 8.20 -31.45 -35.22
CA PRO A 165 8.97 -32.13 -36.25
C PRO A 165 8.11 -33.22 -36.86
N GLY A 166 8.07 -33.26 -38.19
CA GLY A 166 7.10 -33.99 -38.98
C GLY A 166 6.84 -35.43 -38.53
N SER A 167 5.56 -35.73 -38.30
CA SER A 167 4.97 -36.98 -38.75
C SER A 167 5.01 -36.97 -40.29
N PHE A 168 6.16 -37.33 -40.84
CA PHE A 168 6.30 -37.62 -42.26
C PHE A 168 5.51 -38.89 -42.53
N GLY A 169 4.37 -38.72 -43.19
CA GLY A 169 3.66 -39.82 -43.84
C GLY A 169 4.62 -40.57 -44.76
N ALA A 170 4.65 -41.89 -44.61
CA ALA A 170 5.38 -42.76 -45.51
C ALA A 170 4.83 -42.60 -46.95
N PRO A 171 5.66 -42.30 -47.95
CA PRO A 171 5.24 -42.29 -49.34
C PRO A 171 5.23 -43.73 -49.87
N GLY A 172 4.05 -44.30 -50.18
CA GLY A 172 4.06 -45.58 -50.88
C GLY A 172 2.80 -46.44 -51.01
N GLN A 173 1.58 -45.98 -50.76
CA GLN A 173 0.40 -46.81 -51.08
C GLN A 173 -0.61 -46.05 -51.93
N ALA A 174 -0.63 -46.44 -53.21
CA ALA A 174 -1.54 -45.96 -54.25
C ALA A 174 -3.00 -46.39 -53.97
N PRO A 175 -4.00 -45.63 -54.43
CA PRO A 175 -5.41 -46.00 -54.31
C PRO A 175 -5.80 -46.93 -55.46
N ALA A 176 -6.28 -48.13 -55.14
CA ALA A 176 -6.82 -49.07 -56.12
C ALA A 176 -8.27 -49.45 -55.77
N GLY A 177 -9.20 -48.89 -56.55
CA GLY A 177 -10.40 -49.56 -57.06
C GLY A 177 -11.54 -49.91 -56.09
N THR A 178 -12.62 -49.15 -56.16
CA THR A 178 -14.00 -49.70 -56.11
C THR A 178 -14.34 -50.27 -57.51
N PRO A 179 -15.25 -51.27 -57.71
CA PRO A 179 -16.70 -51.14 -57.44
C PRO A 179 -17.43 -52.53 -57.27
N PRO A 180 -18.74 -52.74 -57.58
CA PRO A 180 -19.98 -52.05 -57.14
C PRO A 180 -21.10 -52.99 -56.60
N GLN A 181 -22.08 -52.37 -55.93
CA GLN A 181 -23.55 -52.57 -55.97
C GLN A 181 -24.28 -53.87 -55.59
N ASP A 182 -25.50 -53.58 -55.09
CA ASP A 182 -26.78 -54.32 -55.16
C ASP A 182 -27.05 -55.26 -53.97
N GLY A 183 -28.19 -55.27 -53.29
CA GLY A 183 -29.53 -54.76 -53.59
C GLY A 183 -30.54 -55.74 -52.98
N GLY A 184 -31.68 -55.25 -52.45
CA GLY A 184 -32.93 -56.01 -52.46
C GLY A 184 -33.19 -57.06 -51.35
N ALA A 185 -34.37 -56.93 -50.75
CA ALA A 185 -35.01 -57.85 -49.82
C ALA A 185 -35.45 -59.21 -50.42
N LYS A 186 -35.63 -60.24 -49.57
CA LYS A 186 -36.84 -61.10 -49.46
C LYS A 186 -36.70 -62.28 -48.45
N HIS A 187 -37.79 -62.51 -47.70
CA HIS A 187 -38.23 -63.76 -47.03
C HIS A 187 -38.28 -64.97 -48.00
N PRO A 188 -38.28 -66.26 -47.57
CA PRO A 188 -39.30 -66.98 -46.73
C PRO A 188 -38.66 -67.90 -45.65
N GLY A 189 -39.32 -68.44 -44.61
CA GLY A 189 -40.55 -69.21 -44.53
C GLY A 189 -40.21 -70.72 -44.42
N ALA A 190 -40.21 -71.27 -43.20
CA ALA A 190 -40.48 -72.67 -42.83
C ALA A 190 -40.44 -72.79 -41.30
#